data_AF-A0A8C3JPG9-F1
#
_entry.id   AF-A0A8C3JPG9-F1
#
_cell.length_a   1.000
_cell.length_b   1.000
_cell.length_c   1.000
_cell.angle_alpha   90.00
_cell.angle_beta   90.00
_cell.angle_gamma   90.00
#
_symmetry.space_group_name_H-M   'P 1'
#
loop_
_entity.id
_entity.type
_entity.pdbx_description
1 polymer ?
#
loop_
_entity_poly.entity_id
_entity_poly.type
_entity_poly.pdbx_seq_one_letter_code
_entity_poly.pdbx_strand_id
1 'polypeptide(L)'
;MSTKDSLLESPIPPLLFLLDHYMVVFPAVIHHSQEEKLCVHCSSLTEAVHLAVTLEAKTQNYTLVEQEVEKPGTFQCITFQVSVPEKVFFLHILIHSGDNVLLEGRKKVLIEPQKNVILVETDKVLYKPGETVKFRIVNLDEDLKVIKNEVSITLCFSRRRSLSRRHIERLMKEKSLFMPVKP
;
A
#
# COMPACT_ATOMS: atom_id res chain seq x y z
N MET A 1 -60.67 -25.91 -42.64
CA MET A 1 -59.58 -26.70 -42.04
C MET A 1 -58.53 -25.70 -41.58
N SER A 2 -58.35 -25.59 -40.27
CA SER A 2 -57.43 -24.65 -39.62
C SER A 2 -55.98 -25.11 -39.84
N THR A 3 -55.11 -24.21 -40.31
CA THR A 3 -53.66 -24.39 -40.19
C THR A 3 -53.11 -23.16 -39.49
N LYS A 4 -52.95 -23.28 -38.18
CA LYS A 4 -51.99 -22.48 -37.41
C LYS A 4 -50.62 -22.98 -37.82
N ASP A 5 -49.69 -22.09 -38.13
CA ASP A 5 -48.29 -22.29 -37.80
C ASP A 5 -47.63 -20.93 -37.57
N SER A 6 -47.37 -20.71 -36.29
CA SER A 6 -46.56 -19.67 -35.67
C SER A 6 -45.15 -19.64 -36.26
N LEU A 7 -44.80 -18.53 -36.91
CA LEU A 7 -43.41 -18.21 -37.22
C LEU A 7 -42.72 -17.81 -35.91
N LEU A 8 -41.95 -18.79 -35.43
CA LEU A 8 -40.97 -18.76 -34.35
C LEU A 8 -40.14 -17.45 -34.38
N GLU A 9 -40.26 -16.63 -33.34
CA GLU A 9 -39.26 -15.63 -33.01
C GLU A 9 -37.91 -16.35 -32.88
N SER A 10 -36.98 -16.05 -33.78
CA SER A 10 -35.61 -16.55 -33.68
C SER A 10 -34.97 -15.95 -32.41
N PRO A 11 -34.46 -16.76 -31.47
CA PRO A 11 -33.65 -16.22 -30.40
C PRO A 11 -32.33 -15.75 -31.03
N ILE A 12 -32.05 -14.46 -30.94
CA ILE A 12 -30.72 -13.92 -31.20
C ILE A 12 -29.76 -14.74 -30.33
N PRO A 13 -28.77 -15.46 -30.89
CA PRO A 13 -27.88 -16.26 -30.08
C PRO A 13 -27.05 -15.33 -29.20
N PRO A 14 -26.84 -15.65 -27.90
CA PRO A 14 -26.06 -14.83 -26.99
C PRO A 14 -24.56 -14.99 -27.30
N LEU A 15 -24.12 -14.55 -28.47
CA LEU A 15 -22.72 -14.63 -28.91
C LEU A 15 -21.84 -13.50 -28.33
N LEU A 16 -22.38 -12.68 -27.43
CA LEU A 16 -21.64 -11.57 -26.81
C LEU A 16 -21.17 -11.84 -25.36
N PHE A 17 -21.35 -13.05 -24.81
CA PHE A 17 -21.08 -13.31 -23.39
C PHE A 17 -19.85 -14.19 -23.08
N LEU A 18 -19.01 -14.53 -24.06
CA LEU A 18 -17.81 -15.35 -23.85
C LEU A 18 -16.54 -14.69 -24.42
N LEU A 19 -16.36 -13.39 -24.13
CA LEU A 19 -15.07 -12.77 -24.31
C LEU A 19 -14.28 -12.93 -23.02
N ASP A 20 -13.08 -13.49 -23.12
CA ASP A 20 -12.17 -13.59 -21.99
C ASP A 20 -11.66 -12.19 -21.66
N HIS A 21 -11.87 -11.77 -20.41
CA HIS A 21 -11.43 -10.49 -19.90
C HIS A 21 -10.51 -10.72 -18.70
N TYR A 22 -9.36 -10.06 -18.75
CA TYR A 22 -8.33 -10.14 -17.73
C TYR A 22 -8.11 -8.73 -17.18
N MET A 23 -8.15 -8.61 -15.85
CA MET A 23 -7.89 -7.35 -15.16
C MET A 23 -6.99 -7.61 -13.96
N VAL A 24 -5.97 -6.76 -13.83
CA VAL A 24 -5.04 -6.79 -12.69
C VAL A 24 -5.02 -5.40 -12.07
N VAL A 25 -5.29 -5.33 -10.77
CA VAL A 25 -5.34 -4.11 -9.97
C VAL A 25 -4.31 -4.19 -8.87
N PHE A 26 -3.50 -3.15 -8.75
CA PHE A 26 -2.43 -3.05 -7.75
C PHE A 26 -2.22 -1.59 -7.38
N PRO A 27 -1.67 -1.31 -6.19
CA PRO A 27 -1.42 0.06 -5.76
C PRO A 27 -0.28 0.69 -6.57
N ALA A 28 -0.42 1.98 -6.89
CA ALA A 28 0.62 2.75 -7.59
C ALA A 28 1.81 3.09 -6.66
N VAL A 29 1.55 3.11 -5.35
CA VAL A 29 2.53 3.33 -4.28
C VAL A 29 2.48 2.10 -3.37
N ILE A 30 3.62 1.44 -3.19
CA ILE A 30 3.77 0.20 -2.41
C ILE A 30 4.62 0.53 -1.19
N HIS A 31 4.16 0.16 0.01
CA HIS A 31 4.90 0.44 1.23
C HIS A 31 6.00 -0.59 1.49
N HIS A 32 7.21 -0.09 1.74
CA HIS A 32 8.36 -0.94 2.03
C HIS A 32 8.14 -1.75 3.31
N SER A 33 8.38 -3.07 3.22
CA SER A 33 8.19 -4.04 4.30
C SER A 33 6.78 -4.09 4.89
N GLN A 34 5.75 -3.68 4.14
CA GLN A 34 4.35 -3.85 4.51
C GLN A 34 3.66 -4.87 3.61
N GLU A 35 2.61 -5.50 4.12
CA GLU A 35 1.75 -6.37 3.33
C GLU A 35 0.85 -5.54 2.41
N GLU A 36 1.02 -5.72 1.12
CA GLU A 36 0.25 -5.07 0.06
C GLU A 36 -0.55 -6.13 -0.71
N LYS A 37 -1.60 -5.71 -1.43
CA LYS A 37 -2.48 -6.63 -2.15
C LYS A 37 -2.54 -6.28 -3.63
N LEU A 38 -2.45 -7.31 -4.47
CA LEU A 38 -2.72 -7.26 -5.89
C LEU A 38 -3.93 -8.15 -6.18
N CYS A 39 -4.94 -7.60 -6.86
CA CYS A 39 -6.15 -8.34 -7.18
C CYS A 39 -6.21 -8.63 -8.68
N VAL A 40 -6.52 -9.87 -9.02
CA VAL A 40 -6.70 -10.34 -10.39
C VAL A 40 -8.13 -10.80 -10.59
N HIS A 41 -8.68 -10.43 -11.73
CA HIS A 41 -9.96 -10.91 -12.21
C HIS A 41 -9.77 -11.52 -13.59
N CYS A 42 -10.07 -12.80 -13.72
CA CYS A 42 -10.09 -13.51 -15.00
C CYS A 42 -11.52 -14.04 -15.22
N SER A 43 -12.18 -13.63 -16.30
CA SER A 43 -13.53 -14.11 -16.63
C SER A 43 -13.47 -15.36 -17.52
N SER A 44 -14.34 -16.33 -17.25
CA SER A 44 -14.64 -17.46 -18.15
C SER A 44 -13.43 -18.31 -18.56
N LEU A 45 -12.48 -18.53 -17.64
CA LEU A 45 -11.30 -19.37 -17.90
C LEU A 45 -11.69 -20.80 -18.30
N THR A 46 -11.33 -21.21 -19.51
CA THR A 46 -11.48 -22.59 -19.98
C THR A 46 -10.41 -23.52 -19.41
N GLU A 47 -9.23 -22.97 -19.13
CA GLU A 47 -8.04 -23.65 -18.62
C GLU A 47 -7.41 -22.84 -17.47
N ALA A 48 -6.57 -23.48 -16.66
CA ALA A 48 -5.80 -22.76 -15.64
C ALA A 48 -4.77 -21.85 -16.33
N VAL A 49 -4.59 -20.65 -15.79
CA VAL A 49 -3.63 -19.67 -16.32
C VAL A 49 -2.56 -19.39 -15.29
N HIS A 50 -1.33 -19.21 -15.75
CA HIS A 50 -0.21 -18.89 -14.89
C HIS A 50 -0.03 -17.37 -14.81
N LEU A 51 -0.02 -16.83 -13.59
CA LEU A 51 0.20 -15.42 -13.29
C LEU A 51 1.62 -15.24 -12.76
N ALA A 52 2.38 -14.36 -13.40
CA ALA A 52 3.66 -13.88 -12.91
C ALA A 52 3.63 -12.35 -12.77
N VAL A 53 4.06 -11.87 -11.61
CA VAL A 53 4.22 -10.43 -11.34
C VAL A 53 5.65 -10.20 -10.87
N THR A 54 6.39 -9.41 -11.64
CA THR A 54 7.81 -9.15 -11.41
C THR A 54 8.05 -7.66 -11.26
N LEU A 55 8.83 -7.30 -10.25
CA LEU A 55 9.35 -5.96 -10.04
C LEU A 55 10.71 -5.84 -10.74
N GLU A 56 10.76 -5.08 -11.82
CA GLU A 56 11.98 -4.82 -12.58
C GLU A 56 12.78 -3.67 -11.94
N ALA A 57 13.99 -4.00 -11.49
CA ALA A 57 14.96 -3.02 -11.02
C ALA A 57 16.12 -2.88 -12.02
N LYS A 58 16.98 -1.88 -11.81
CA LYS A 58 18.17 -1.70 -12.65
C LYS A 58 19.21 -2.79 -12.44
N THR A 59 19.29 -3.30 -11.22
CA THR A 59 20.30 -4.28 -10.80
C THR A 59 19.80 -5.71 -10.92
N GLN A 60 18.60 -6.00 -10.40
CA GLN A 60 18.01 -7.34 -10.40
C GLN A 60 16.48 -7.27 -10.35
N ASN A 61 15.83 -8.20 -11.04
CA ASN A 61 14.38 -8.35 -10.99
C ASN A 61 13.94 -9.14 -9.76
N TYR A 62 12.83 -8.75 -9.14
CA TYR A 62 12.25 -9.40 -7.98
C TYR A 62 10.87 -9.96 -8.33
N THR A 63 10.70 -11.28 -8.32
CA THR A 63 9.38 -11.89 -8.50
C THR A 63 8.54 -11.69 -7.24
N LEU A 64 7.40 -11.02 -7.38
CA LEU A 64 6.49 -10.71 -6.27
C LEU A 64 5.42 -11.79 -6.10
N VAL A 65 4.90 -12.28 -7.22
CA VAL A 65 3.84 -13.28 -7.27
C VAL A 65 4.12 -14.22 -8.44
N GLU A 66 4.00 -15.52 -8.19
CA GLU A 66 4.06 -16.55 -9.22
C GLU A 66 3.13 -17.70 -8.80
N GLN A 67 2.01 -17.87 -9.50
CA GLN A 67 1.01 -18.89 -9.16
C GLN A 67 0.08 -19.22 -10.33
N GLU A 68 -0.58 -20.38 -10.23
CA GLU A 68 -1.69 -20.73 -11.11
C GLU A 68 -3.01 -20.14 -10.60
N VAL A 69 -3.86 -19.70 -11.53
CA VAL A 69 -5.22 -19.23 -11.31
C VAL A 69 -6.18 -20.26 -11.90
N GLU A 70 -6.99 -20.88 -11.03
CA GLU A 70 -7.89 -21.97 -11.40
C GLU A 70 -9.16 -21.49 -12.14
N LYS A 71 -9.69 -22.39 -13.00
CA LYS A 71 -10.96 -22.26 -13.73
C LYS A 71 -12.17 -22.42 -12.79
N PRO A 72 -13.36 -21.85 -13.10
CA PRO A 72 -13.82 -21.27 -14.38
C PRO A 72 -13.66 -19.75 -14.52
N GLY A 73 -12.82 -19.13 -13.70
CA GLY A 73 -12.67 -17.68 -13.64
C GLY A 73 -12.82 -17.22 -12.20
N THR A 74 -11.82 -16.48 -11.73
CA THR A 74 -11.64 -16.21 -10.31
C THR A 74 -11.34 -14.73 -10.12
N PHE A 75 -11.97 -14.14 -9.10
CA PHE A 75 -11.48 -12.92 -8.48
C PHE A 75 -10.65 -13.33 -7.25
N GLN A 76 -9.35 -13.02 -7.26
CA GLN A 76 -8.46 -13.32 -6.16
C GLN A 76 -7.60 -12.10 -5.84
N CYS A 77 -7.41 -11.83 -4.55
CA CYS A 77 -6.41 -10.88 -4.09
C CYS A 77 -5.25 -11.63 -3.43
N ILE A 78 -4.05 -11.34 -3.89
CA ILE A 78 -2.81 -11.99 -3.49
C ILE A 78 -2.02 -10.97 -2.67
N THR A 79 -1.65 -11.37 -1.46
CA THR A 79 -0.83 -10.55 -0.57
C THR A 79 0.64 -10.74 -0.90
N PHE A 80 1.39 -9.65 -0.97
CA PHE A 80 2.83 -9.65 -1.18
C PHE A 80 3.51 -8.61 -0.30
N GLN A 81 4.83 -8.73 -0.09
CA GLN A 81 5.63 -7.77 0.67
C GLN A 81 6.92 -7.48 -0.10
N VAL A 82 7.34 -6.22 -0.12
CA VAL A 82 8.54 -5.81 -0.86
C VAL A 82 9.55 -5.15 0.06
N SER A 83 10.80 -5.60 0.02
CA SER A 83 11.92 -4.98 0.75
C SER A 83 13.10 -4.78 -0.21
N VAL A 84 13.14 -3.62 -0.87
CA VAL A 84 14.09 -3.31 -1.95
C VAL A 84 14.73 -1.92 -1.73
N PRO A 85 15.98 -1.71 -2.18
CA PRO A 85 16.72 -0.49 -1.88
C PRO A 85 16.38 0.71 -2.79
N GLU A 86 15.92 0.48 -4.02
CA GLU A 86 15.51 1.56 -4.92
C GLU A 86 14.09 2.05 -4.61
N LYS A 87 13.73 3.24 -5.11
CA LYS A 87 12.40 3.83 -4.88
C LYS A 87 11.43 3.63 -6.03
N VAL A 88 11.90 3.44 -7.26
CA VAL A 88 11.06 3.52 -8.45
C VAL A 88 11.37 2.33 -9.34
N PHE A 89 10.33 1.56 -9.67
CA PHE A 89 10.44 0.32 -10.42
C PHE A 89 9.39 0.25 -11.52
N PHE A 90 9.56 -0.71 -12.42
CA PHE A 90 8.50 -1.14 -13.31
C PHE A 90 7.95 -2.48 -12.82
N LEU A 91 6.64 -2.53 -12.61
CA LEU A 91 5.92 -3.76 -12.34
C LEU A 91 5.52 -4.37 -13.68
N HIS A 92 6.06 -5.54 -13.99
CA HIS A 92 5.74 -6.35 -15.15
C HIS A 92 4.76 -7.44 -14.73
N ILE A 93 3.64 -7.51 -15.43
CA ILE A 93 2.56 -8.47 -15.21
C ILE A 93 2.47 -9.34 -16.45
N LEU A 94 2.50 -10.65 -16.26
CA LEU A 94 2.35 -11.63 -17.32
C LEU A 94 1.31 -12.67 -16.92
N ILE A 95 0.31 -12.87 -17.76
CA ILE A 95 -0.66 -13.96 -17.67
C ILE A 95 -0.51 -14.79 -18.94
N HIS A 96 -0.25 -16.08 -18.78
CA HIS A 96 -0.06 -17.00 -19.91
C HIS A 96 -0.72 -18.35 -19.64
N SER A 97 -1.09 -19.03 -20.72
CA SER A 97 -1.64 -20.39 -20.71
C SER A 97 -0.78 -21.25 -21.63
N GLY A 98 0.02 -22.13 -21.03
CA GLY A 98 1.11 -22.81 -21.75
C GLY A 98 2.07 -21.78 -22.36
N ASP A 99 2.30 -21.87 -23.67
CA ASP A 99 3.16 -20.93 -24.39
C ASP A 99 2.43 -19.65 -24.86
N ASN A 100 1.12 -19.55 -24.64
CA ASN A 100 0.30 -18.44 -25.13
C ASN A 100 0.20 -17.31 -24.09
N VAL A 101 0.72 -16.13 -24.42
CA VAL A 101 0.56 -14.92 -23.60
C VAL A 101 -0.84 -14.34 -23.79
N LEU A 102 -1.59 -14.26 -22.69
CA LEU A 102 -2.98 -13.76 -22.66
C LEU A 102 -3.05 -12.28 -22.26
N LEU A 103 -2.20 -11.88 -21.31
CA LEU A 103 -2.06 -10.49 -20.88
C LEU A 103 -0.61 -10.19 -20.55
N GLU A 104 -0.12 -9.07 -21.06
CA GLU A 104 1.15 -8.49 -20.67
C GLU A 104 0.96 -7.01 -20.34
N GLY A 105 1.42 -6.60 -19.16
CA GLY A 105 1.30 -5.23 -18.68
C GLY A 105 2.59 -4.77 -18.06
N ARG A 106 2.98 -3.52 -18.31
CA ARG A 106 4.13 -2.91 -17.66
C ARG A 106 3.77 -1.53 -17.13
N LYS A 107 3.92 -1.33 -15.81
CA LYS A 107 3.55 -0.06 -15.17
C LYS A 107 4.60 0.40 -14.17
N LYS A 108 4.84 1.71 -14.14
CA LYS A 108 5.74 2.31 -13.16
C LYS A 108 5.07 2.37 -11.79
N VAL A 109 5.78 1.94 -10.75
CA VAL A 109 5.34 1.98 -9.34
C VAL A 109 6.38 2.69 -8.46
N LEU A 110 5.91 3.31 -7.39
CA LEU A 110 6.73 3.93 -6.36
C LEU A 110 6.77 3.03 -5.13
N ILE A 111 7.96 2.77 -4.60
CA ILE A 111 8.16 2.07 -3.34
C ILE A 111 8.72 3.07 -2.34
N GLU A 112 7.99 3.29 -1.25
CA GLU A 112 8.37 4.23 -0.20
C GLU A 112 8.12 3.66 1.20
N PRO A 113 8.86 4.10 2.22
CA PRO A 113 8.54 3.74 3.58
C PRO A 113 7.16 4.30 3.95
N GLN A 114 6.43 3.55 4.78
CA GLN A 114 5.16 4.01 5.35
C GLN A 114 5.35 5.37 6.02
N LYS A 115 4.48 6.32 5.66
CA LYS A 115 4.50 7.65 6.27
C LYS A 115 3.54 7.64 7.45
N ASN A 116 4.05 8.07 8.59
CA ASN A 116 3.23 8.30 9.76
C ASN A 116 3.02 9.80 9.94
N VAL A 117 1.83 10.18 10.40
CA VAL A 117 1.50 11.56 10.74
C VAL A 117 1.66 11.72 12.25
N ILE A 118 2.57 12.60 12.66
CA ILE A 118 2.76 12.94 14.07
C ILE A 118 2.10 14.30 14.32
N LEU A 119 1.07 14.30 15.16
CA LEU A 119 0.38 15.51 15.60
C LEU A 119 0.84 15.86 17.01
N VAL A 120 1.25 17.11 17.19
CA VAL A 120 1.61 17.67 18.50
C VAL A 120 0.65 18.81 18.81
N GLU A 121 -0.15 18.62 19.85
CA GLU A 121 -1.09 19.62 20.31
C GLU A 121 -0.68 20.09 21.71
N THR A 122 -0.51 21.40 21.87
CA THR A 122 -0.26 22.03 23.17
C THR A 122 -1.57 22.50 23.79
N ASP A 123 -1.63 22.58 25.12
CA ASP A 123 -2.82 23.09 25.81
C ASP A 123 -3.05 24.59 25.57
N LYS A 124 -2.01 25.33 25.15
CA LYS A 124 -2.07 26.75 24.82
C LYS A 124 -1.15 27.09 23.64
N VAL A 125 -1.53 28.11 22.87
CA VAL A 125 -0.71 28.65 21.77
C VAL A 125 0.44 29.53 22.29
N LEU A 126 0.26 30.19 23.44
CA LEU A 126 1.24 31.09 24.03
C LEU A 126 1.34 30.88 25.54
N TYR A 127 2.58 30.83 26.05
CA TYR A 127 2.88 30.64 27.46
C TYR A 127 3.61 31.85 28.04
N LYS A 128 3.29 32.19 29.28
CA LYS A 128 4.05 33.15 30.08
C LYS A 128 5.29 32.46 30.69
N PRO A 129 6.35 33.22 31.00
CA PRO A 129 7.49 32.67 31.72
C PRO A 129 7.09 32.00 33.03
N GLY A 130 7.61 30.79 33.27
CA GLY A 130 7.29 29.99 34.46
C GLY A 130 6.06 29.09 34.33
N GLU A 131 5.27 29.22 33.27
CA GLU A 131 4.17 28.27 33.01
C GLU A 131 4.69 26.90 32.57
N THR A 132 3.98 25.86 33.00
CA THR A 132 4.22 24.48 32.54
C THR A 132 3.48 24.25 31.23
N VAL A 133 4.22 23.83 30.20
CA VAL A 133 3.66 23.42 28.91
C VAL A 133 3.09 22.01 29.04
N LYS A 134 1.79 21.84 28.75
CA LYS A 134 1.19 20.51 28.58
C LYS A 134 0.98 20.28 27.10
N PHE A 135 1.32 19.09 26.63
CA PHE A 135 1.12 18.71 25.25
C PHE A 135 0.72 17.25 25.14
N ARG A 136 0.10 16.93 24.02
CA ARG A 136 -0.25 15.56 23.62
C ARG A 136 0.38 15.28 22.27
N ILE A 137 0.83 14.06 22.11
CA ILE A 137 1.39 13.58 20.85
C ILE A 137 0.56 12.39 20.42
N VAL A 138 0.13 12.41 19.16
CA VAL A 138 -0.56 11.30 18.53
C VAL A 138 0.22 10.93 17.28
N ASN A 139 0.57 9.65 17.18
CA ASN A 139 1.18 9.08 15.98
C ASN A 139 0.11 8.29 15.23
N LEU A 140 -0.15 8.66 13.99
CA LEU A 140 -1.20 8.10 13.15
C LEU A 140 -0.59 7.43 11.92
N ASP A 141 -1.15 6.31 11.49
CA ASP A 141 -0.87 5.74 10.18
C ASP A 141 -1.70 6.43 9.08
N GLU A 142 -1.57 5.94 7.85
CA GLU A 142 -2.28 6.44 6.68
C GLU A 142 -3.80 6.22 6.76
N ASP A 143 -4.24 5.22 7.53
CA ASP A 143 -5.66 4.95 7.85
C ASP A 143 -6.17 5.81 9.02
N LEU A 144 -5.36 6.75 9.53
CA LEU A 144 -5.64 7.56 10.71
C LEU A 144 -5.86 6.73 12.00
N LYS A 145 -5.30 5.53 12.05
CA LYS A 145 -5.29 4.69 13.26
C LYS A 145 -4.07 5.03 14.11
N VAL A 146 -4.26 4.95 15.43
CA VAL A 146 -3.20 5.26 16.39
C VAL A 146 -2.15 4.16 16.38
N ILE A 147 -0.91 4.53 16.06
CA ILE A 147 0.25 3.63 16.14
C ILE A 147 0.92 3.80 17.50
N LYS A 148 1.12 2.69 18.22
CA LYS A 148 1.81 2.65 19.51
C LYS A 148 3.31 2.42 19.34
N ASN A 149 4.02 3.40 18.81
CA ASN A 149 5.48 3.36 18.66
C ASN A 149 6.16 4.50 19.42
N GLU A 150 7.44 4.33 19.78
CA GLU A 150 8.23 5.37 20.42
C GLU A 150 8.47 6.55 19.47
N VAL A 151 8.18 7.78 19.94
CA VAL A 151 8.42 9.03 19.20
C VAL A 151 9.49 9.83 19.93
N SER A 152 10.51 10.29 19.20
CA SER A 152 11.54 11.18 19.76
C SER A 152 11.10 12.65 19.69
N ILE A 153 11.23 13.37 20.80
CA ILE A 153 10.79 14.77 20.92
C ILE A 153 12.01 15.64 21.16
N THR A 154 12.16 16.70 20.36
CA THR A 154 13.22 17.69 20.55
C THR A 154 12.62 19.08 20.67
N LEU A 155 12.90 19.77 21.78
CA LEU A 155 12.48 21.16 21.99
C LEU A 155 13.55 22.12 21.46
N CYS A 156 13.19 22.98 20.51
CA CYS A 156 14.08 24.00 19.94
C CYS A 156 13.80 25.37 20.55
N PHE A 157 14.81 25.99 21.15
CA PHE A 157 14.72 27.34 21.71
C PHE A 157 15.30 28.38 20.72
N SER A 158 14.57 29.48 20.51
CA SER A 158 14.91 30.54 19.54
C SER A 158 16.26 31.25 19.79
N ARG A 159 16.84 31.17 20.99
CA ARG A 159 18.02 31.97 21.36
C ARG A 159 19.35 31.28 21.04
N ARG A 160 20.09 31.84 20.07
CA ARG A 160 21.55 31.72 19.88
C ARG A 160 22.35 32.31 21.07
N ARG A 161 22.11 31.86 22.29
CA ARG A 161 23.09 31.97 23.38
C ARG A 161 23.35 30.54 23.82
N SER A 162 24.59 30.08 23.62
CA SER A 162 25.02 28.72 23.91
C SER A 162 24.76 28.39 25.38
N LEU A 163 23.60 27.79 25.65
CA LEU A 163 23.42 27.03 26.88
C LEU A 163 24.41 25.87 26.78
N SER A 164 25.34 25.78 27.74
CA SER A 164 26.34 24.71 27.71
C SER A 164 25.61 23.37 27.67
N ARG A 165 26.21 22.37 27.02
CA ARG A 165 25.63 21.01 26.93
C ARG A 165 25.20 20.48 28.30
N ARG A 166 25.97 20.81 29.35
CA ARG A 166 25.65 20.50 30.75
C ARG A 166 24.40 21.22 31.28
N HIS A 167 24.13 22.45 30.85
CA HIS A 167 22.94 23.21 31.26
C HIS A 167 21.67 22.65 30.60
N ILE A 168 21.77 22.23 29.33
CA ILE A 168 20.67 21.55 28.61
C ILE A 168 20.43 20.17 29.20
N GLU A 169 21.47 19.37 29.42
CA GLU A 169 21.37 18.05 30.07
C GLU A 169 20.82 18.17 31.49
N ARG A 170 21.22 19.19 32.25
CA ARG A 170 20.69 19.44 33.60
C ARG A 170 19.21 19.84 33.54
N LEU A 171 18.78 20.72 32.63
CA LEU A 171 17.37 21.05 32.42
C LEU A 171 16.53 19.84 31.96
N MET A 172 17.08 18.97 31.11
CA MET A 172 16.40 17.77 30.62
C MET A 172 16.35 16.65 31.67
N LYS A 173 17.38 16.55 32.52
CA LYS A 173 17.51 15.54 33.59
C LYS A 173 16.76 15.94 34.88
N GLU A 174 16.70 17.23 35.18
CA GLU A 174 15.95 17.82 36.30
C GLU A 174 14.44 17.85 36.01
N LYS A 175 14.02 17.76 34.73
CA LYS A 175 12.60 17.69 34.32
C LYS A 175 12.16 16.35 33.68
N SER A 176 12.96 15.29 33.75
CA SER A 176 12.60 13.96 33.21
C SER A 176 11.95 14.00 31.80
N LEU A 177 12.53 14.74 30.85
CA LEU A 177 11.95 14.90 29.49
C LEU A 177 12.53 13.94 28.45
N PHE A 178 13.14 12.84 28.90
CA PHE A 178 13.01 11.57 28.16
C PHE A 178 11.81 10.86 28.75
N MET A 179 10.64 11.09 28.17
CA MET A 179 9.52 10.18 28.40
C MET A 179 9.58 9.14 27.29
N PRO A 180 10.13 7.94 27.53
CA PRO A 180 9.66 6.81 26.74
C PRO A 180 8.15 6.78 26.96
N VAL A 181 7.38 6.86 25.87
CA VAL A 181 5.95 6.57 25.92
C VAL A 181 5.87 5.08 26.22
N LYS A 182 5.89 4.73 27.50
CA LYS A 182 5.67 3.39 28.00
C LYS A 182 4.17 3.03 27.83
N PRO A 183 3.88 1.74 27.61
CA PRO A 183 2.63 1.23 27.04
C PRO A 183 1.36 1.59 27.81
#